data_AF-A0AAW6I683-F1
#
_entry.id   AF-A0AAW6I683-F1
#
_cell.length_a   1.000
_cell.length_b   1.000
_cell.length_c   1.000
_cell.angle_alpha   90.00
_cell.angle_beta   90.00
_cell.angle_gamma   90.00
#
_symmetry.space_group_name_H-M   'P 1'
#
loop_
_entity.id
_entity.type
_entity.pdbx_description
1 polymer ?
#
loop_
_entity_poly.entity_id
_entity_poly.type
_entity_poly.pdbx_seq_one_letter_code
_entity_poly.pdbx_strand_id
1 'polypeptide(L)'
;MSKKTYNSGEPSLGLELEEETATEQKDPVTVLGLTFANDDERREYFRAELRRKLPELRNIEGFPIGEDDDIIALSDPPYYTACPNPWLNDFIAEWEAEKKDLEAKGLRKTDFEVTEPYSADVSEGKNNPIYNAHSYHTKVPHPAIMRYILHYTQPGDIIFDGFCGTGMTGVAANMCEDVAQVNSLSMNNVKVGARHSICSDISPIASLIAANYNLSFYPSVFEREANNILDKVEKEFGWMYETFISSQKFTINNVVWSDVFLCPNCGEEICLWDYFVNPLKEEVLDSTKCRKCGVTISKKNLIKKFHTVYDKVLEDSISIIETRPCQIYCSGNKTKEADQLDTDKLQQIEDSLDFSYHTERLPEGDESRRNDKVNAARKSKVDDNTARMQSIKQLGV
;
A
#
# COMPACT_ATOMS: atom_id res chain seq x y z
N MET A 1 -12.23 18.62 29.88
CA MET A 1 -11.29 17.88 29.03
C MET A 1 -11.21 16.45 29.55
N SER A 2 -12.14 15.60 29.13
CA SER A 2 -12.10 14.18 29.43
C SER A 2 -11.22 13.53 28.38
N LYS A 3 -10.12 12.91 28.80
CA LYS A 3 -9.33 12.00 27.96
C LYS A 3 -10.31 10.95 27.43
N LYS A 4 -10.58 10.93 26.13
CA LYS A 4 -11.13 9.74 25.47
C LYS A 4 -9.95 8.78 25.36
N THR A 5 -9.88 7.83 26.27
CA THR A 5 -9.19 6.56 26.00
C THR A 5 -9.89 5.96 24.79
N TYR A 6 -9.19 5.80 23.67
CA TYR A 6 -9.66 4.97 22.57
C TYR A 6 -9.99 3.59 23.14
N ASN A 7 -11.14 3.03 22.74
CA ASN A 7 -11.60 1.74 23.23
C ASN A 7 -10.51 0.69 23.00
N SER A 8 -10.20 -0.05 24.07
CA SER A 8 -9.16 -1.07 24.19
C SER A 8 -9.44 -2.36 23.39
N GLY A 9 -9.97 -2.25 22.18
CA GLY A 9 -10.47 -3.40 21.40
C GLY A 9 -10.26 -3.33 19.89
N GLU A 10 -9.69 -2.25 19.35
CA GLU A 10 -9.39 -2.15 17.91
C GLU A 10 -7.91 -2.47 17.64
N PRO A 11 -7.56 -3.18 16.55
CA PRO A 11 -6.18 -3.38 16.14
C PRO A 11 -5.57 -2.04 15.70
N SER A 12 -4.86 -1.37 16.59
CA SER A 12 -3.89 -0.35 16.22
C SER A 12 -2.52 -1.01 16.11
N LEU A 13 -1.66 -0.52 15.23
CA LEU A 13 -0.29 -1.01 15.04
C LEU A 13 0.60 -0.80 16.29
N GLY A 14 0.04 -0.47 17.47
CA GLY A 14 0.80 -0.05 18.66
C GLY A 14 1.58 1.25 18.47
N LEU A 15 1.63 1.76 17.24
CA LEU A 15 2.02 3.09 16.87
C LEU A 15 0.91 4.03 17.35
N GLU A 16 0.89 4.31 18.65
CA GLU A 16 0.43 5.61 19.14
C GLU A 16 1.26 6.64 18.37
N LEU A 17 0.75 7.04 17.20
CA LEU A 17 1.05 8.32 16.60
C LEU A 17 0.55 9.29 17.65
N GLU A 18 1.44 9.70 18.55
CA GLU A 18 1.19 10.80 19.46
C GLU A 18 0.54 11.89 18.60
N GLU A 19 -0.65 12.36 19.00
CA GLU A 19 -1.29 13.56 18.43
C GLU A 19 -0.41 14.82 18.62
N GLU A 20 0.86 14.68 18.96
CA GLU A 20 1.88 15.73 19.00
C GLU A 20 2.42 16.05 17.60
N THR A 21 1.54 16.40 16.66
CA THR A 21 1.97 17.09 15.42
C THR A 21 1.06 18.25 15.00
N ALA A 22 0.20 18.74 15.89
CA ALA A 22 -0.66 19.91 15.65
C ALA A 22 0.01 21.28 15.91
N THR A 23 1.35 21.40 15.83
CA THR A 23 2.04 22.60 16.35
C THR A 23 2.96 23.36 15.40
N GLU A 24 3.03 23.03 14.12
CA GLU A 24 3.97 23.72 13.21
C GLU A 24 3.42 24.26 11.89
N GLN A 25 2.13 24.10 11.61
CA GLN A 25 1.54 24.82 10.49
C GLN A 25 1.22 26.24 10.96
N LYS A 26 2.07 27.21 10.61
CA LYS A 26 1.94 28.62 11.05
C LYS A 26 1.55 29.58 9.93
N ASP A 27 1.46 29.07 8.71
CA ASP A 27 1.14 29.91 7.56
C ASP A 27 -0.39 30.05 7.43
N PRO A 28 -0.91 31.28 7.25
CA PRO A 28 -2.33 31.50 7.04
C PRO A 28 -2.83 30.74 5.81
N VAL A 29 -3.98 30.07 5.96
CA VAL A 29 -4.64 29.34 4.87
C VAL A 29 -5.89 30.08 4.46
N THR A 30 -6.10 30.29 3.15
CA THR A 30 -7.33 30.87 2.61
C THR A 30 -8.02 29.86 1.71
N VAL A 31 -9.30 29.63 1.95
CA VAL A 31 -10.12 28.68 1.19
C VAL A 31 -11.57 29.14 1.18
N LEU A 32 -12.21 29.13 0.01
CA LEU A 32 -13.61 29.56 -0.17
C LEU A 32 -13.90 30.95 0.44
N GLY A 33 -12.95 31.88 0.29
CA GLY A 33 -13.04 33.25 0.79
C GLY A 33 -12.88 33.42 2.32
N LEU A 34 -12.56 32.36 3.06
CA LEU A 34 -12.28 32.39 4.49
C LEU A 34 -10.77 32.26 4.74
N THR A 35 -10.23 33.07 5.64
CA THR A 35 -8.82 33.02 6.04
C THR A 35 -8.68 32.54 7.48
N PHE A 36 -7.83 31.55 7.69
CA PHE A 36 -7.52 30.93 8.99
C PHE A 36 -6.05 31.19 9.35
N ALA A 37 -5.71 31.16 10.63
CA ALA A 37 -4.32 31.37 11.05
C ALA A 37 -3.40 30.23 10.59
N ASN A 38 -3.96 29.03 10.43
CA ASN A 38 -3.28 27.84 9.96
C ASN A 38 -4.29 26.77 9.48
N ASP A 39 -3.76 25.66 8.97
CA ASP A 39 -4.57 24.56 8.45
C ASP A 39 -5.34 23.79 9.54
N ASP A 40 -4.84 23.75 10.78
CA ASP A 40 -5.53 23.07 11.88
C ASP A 40 -6.81 23.82 12.26
N GLU A 41 -6.76 25.15 12.32
CA GLU A 41 -7.95 25.99 12.51
C GLU A 41 -8.95 25.83 11.35
N ARG A 42 -8.45 25.80 10.10
CA ARG A 42 -9.27 25.50 8.93
C ARG A 42 -9.95 24.13 9.09
N ARG A 43 -9.18 23.09 9.41
CA ARG A 43 -9.67 21.72 9.55
C ARG A 43 -10.71 21.62 10.66
N GLU A 44 -10.48 22.24 11.82
CA GLU A 44 -11.44 22.25 12.93
C GLU A 44 -12.75 22.93 12.52
N TYR A 45 -12.68 24.09 11.87
CA TYR A 45 -13.85 24.82 11.37
C TYR A 45 -14.66 23.98 10.39
N PHE A 46 -14.03 23.45 9.33
CA PHE A 46 -14.74 22.70 8.30
C PHE A 46 -15.21 21.32 8.78
N ARG A 47 -14.53 20.69 9.75
CA ARG A 47 -15.05 19.48 10.42
C ARG A 47 -16.30 19.78 11.25
N ALA A 48 -16.35 20.93 11.93
CA ALA A 48 -17.56 21.37 12.63
C ALA A 48 -18.71 21.66 11.66
N GLU A 49 -18.43 22.30 10.52
CA GLU A 49 -19.42 22.50 9.46
C GLU A 49 -19.89 21.18 8.83
N LEU A 50 -18.97 20.23 8.58
CA LEU A 50 -19.32 18.91 8.06
C LEU A 50 -20.30 18.21 9.01
N ARG A 51 -20.00 18.19 10.32
CA ARG A 51 -20.90 17.63 11.35
C ARG A 51 -22.32 18.20 11.27
N ARG A 52 -22.45 19.50 11.04
CA ARG A 52 -23.76 20.17 10.90
C ARG A 52 -24.52 19.71 9.64
N LYS A 53 -23.80 19.38 8.57
CA LYS A 53 -24.37 18.97 7.27
C LYS A 53 -24.65 17.46 7.17
N LEU A 54 -24.00 16.62 7.98
CA LEU A 54 -24.17 15.16 7.95
C LEU A 54 -25.64 14.68 8.01
N PRO A 55 -26.54 15.24 8.84
CA PRO A 55 -27.94 14.80 8.89
C PRO A 55 -28.67 14.93 7.55
N GLU A 56 -28.36 15.97 6.77
CA GLU A 56 -28.95 16.15 5.44
C GLU A 56 -28.27 15.25 4.41
N LEU A 57 -26.93 15.16 4.43
CA LEU A 57 -26.15 14.35 3.51
C LEU A 57 -26.47 12.85 3.62
N ARG A 58 -26.84 12.35 4.80
CA ARG A 58 -27.26 10.95 5.02
C ARG A 58 -28.50 10.55 4.22
N ASN A 59 -29.28 11.50 3.73
CA ASN A 59 -30.44 11.21 2.88
C ASN A 59 -30.07 10.97 1.41
N ILE A 60 -28.80 11.15 1.04
CA ILE A 60 -28.30 10.88 -0.31
C ILE A 60 -28.15 9.36 -0.48
N GLU A 61 -28.69 8.83 -1.58
CA GLU A 61 -28.53 7.42 -1.92
C GLU A 61 -27.04 7.06 -2.09
N GLY A 62 -26.62 5.94 -1.49
CA GLY A 62 -25.22 5.52 -1.49
C GLY A 62 -24.34 6.24 -0.46
N PHE A 63 -24.94 6.95 0.51
CA PHE A 63 -24.18 7.52 1.63
C PHE A 63 -23.43 6.41 2.40
N PRO A 64 -22.16 6.64 2.80
CA PRO A 64 -21.35 5.65 3.52
C PRO A 64 -22.00 5.11 4.80
N ILE A 65 -21.80 3.81 5.05
CA ILE A 65 -22.22 3.17 6.31
C ILE A 65 -21.10 3.39 7.32
N GLY A 66 -21.32 4.29 8.28
CA GLY A 66 -20.36 4.61 9.34
C GLY A 66 -20.93 5.63 10.33
N GLU A 67 -20.30 5.71 11.51
CA GLU A 67 -20.65 6.71 12.51
C GLU A 67 -20.18 8.11 12.07
N ASP A 68 -20.86 9.15 12.56
CA ASP A 68 -20.50 10.53 12.22
C ASP A 68 -19.05 10.84 12.62
N ASP A 69 -18.60 10.37 13.78
CA ASP A 69 -17.25 10.61 14.27
C ASP A 69 -16.18 9.97 13.36
N ASP A 70 -16.44 8.78 12.79
CA ASP A 70 -15.51 8.11 11.87
C ASP A 70 -15.42 8.84 10.53
N ILE A 71 -16.57 9.28 9.99
CA ILE A 71 -16.62 10.06 8.76
C ILE A 71 -15.83 11.36 8.94
N ILE A 72 -15.97 12.03 10.08
CA ILE A 72 -15.23 13.25 10.38
C ILE A 72 -13.73 12.99 10.56
N ALA A 73 -13.36 11.90 11.25
CA ALA A 73 -11.97 11.54 11.49
C ALA A 73 -11.23 11.25 10.17
N LEU A 74 -11.89 10.55 9.25
CA LEU A 74 -11.36 10.22 7.93
C LEU A 74 -11.38 11.40 6.94
N SER A 75 -12.11 12.47 7.23
CA SER A 75 -12.23 13.63 6.33
C SER A 75 -11.20 14.72 6.64
N ASP A 76 -10.77 15.41 5.57
CA ASP A 76 -10.04 16.69 5.64
C ASP A 76 -10.82 17.77 4.86
N PRO A 77 -12.00 18.17 5.36
CA PRO A 77 -12.87 19.10 4.66
C PRO A 77 -12.27 20.51 4.66
N PRO A 78 -12.46 21.31 3.60
CA PRO A 78 -13.41 21.07 2.53
C PRO A 78 -12.84 20.28 1.34
N TYR A 79 -11.53 19.99 1.35
CA TYR A 79 -10.85 19.38 0.20
C TYR A 79 -11.17 17.90 0.01
N TYR A 80 -11.28 17.14 1.10
CA TYR A 80 -11.61 15.72 1.08
C TYR A 80 -12.66 15.38 2.14
N THR A 81 -13.68 14.64 1.74
CA THR A 81 -14.68 14.09 2.65
C THR A 81 -14.84 12.60 2.38
N ALA A 82 -14.91 11.80 3.45
CA ALA A 82 -15.25 10.38 3.39
C ALA A 82 -16.74 10.13 3.14
N CYS A 83 -17.44 11.12 2.57
CA CYS A 83 -18.87 11.15 2.24
C CYS A 83 -19.10 12.17 1.10
N PRO A 84 -20.32 12.35 0.55
CA PRO A 84 -20.58 13.37 -0.46
C PRO A 84 -20.12 14.77 -0.01
N ASN A 85 -19.24 15.40 -0.79
CA ASN A 85 -18.62 16.68 -0.42
C ASN A 85 -19.61 17.85 -0.59
N PRO A 86 -20.02 18.54 0.49
CA PRO A 86 -21.01 19.61 0.40
C PRO A 86 -20.49 20.92 -0.20
N TRP A 87 -19.17 21.08 -0.38
CA TRP A 87 -18.54 22.30 -0.90
C TRP A 87 -18.19 22.23 -2.38
N LEU A 88 -18.58 21.14 -3.07
CA LEU A 88 -18.20 20.92 -4.46
C LEU A 88 -18.63 22.08 -5.38
N ASN A 89 -19.84 22.60 -5.19
CA ASN A 89 -20.35 23.72 -5.99
C ASN A 89 -19.61 25.03 -5.69
N ASP A 90 -19.11 25.21 -4.47
CA ASP A 90 -18.35 26.40 -4.09
C ASP A 90 -16.99 26.39 -4.80
N PHE A 91 -16.30 25.23 -4.83
CA PHE A 91 -15.07 25.06 -5.61
C PHE A 91 -15.28 25.27 -7.10
N ILE A 92 -16.35 24.69 -7.68
CA ILE A 92 -16.66 24.90 -9.10
C ILE A 92 -16.85 26.40 -9.38
N ALA A 93 -17.58 27.11 -8.53
CA ALA A 93 -17.78 28.55 -8.71
C ALA A 93 -16.48 29.36 -8.63
N GLU A 94 -15.59 29.03 -7.69
CA GLU A 94 -14.26 29.65 -7.56
C GLU A 94 -13.39 29.38 -8.79
N TRP A 95 -13.30 28.12 -9.22
CA TRP A 95 -12.54 27.71 -10.40
C TRP A 95 -13.07 28.31 -11.70
N GLU A 96 -14.39 28.42 -11.87
CA GLU A 96 -14.98 29.12 -13.02
C GLU A 96 -14.66 30.62 -13.01
N ALA A 97 -14.55 31.25 -11.84
CA ALA A 97 -14.13 32.64 -11.73
C ALA A 97 -12.65 32.83 -12.11
N GLU A 98 -11.77 31.94 -11.65
CA GLU A 98 -10.32 31.95 -11.96
C GLU A 98 -10.04 31.88 -13.47
N LYS A 99 -10.90 31.22 -14.25
CA LYS A 99 -10.76 31.17 -15.71
C LYS A 99 -10.71 32.56 -16.34
N LYS A 100 -11.42 33.55 -15.79
CA LYS A 100 -11.39 34.93 -16.30
C LYS A 100 -10.00 35.55 -16.17
N ASP A 101 -9.31 35.27 -15.07
CA ASP A 101 -7.95 35.75 -14.85
C ASP A 101 -6.95 35.05 -15.76
N LEU A 102 -7.12 33.74 -15.99
CA LEU A 102 -6.31 32.98 -16.94
C LEU A 102 -6.51 33.47 -18.38
N GLU A 103 -7.73 33.87 -18.74
CA GLU A 103 -8.04 34.47 -20.05
C GLU A 103 -7.37 35.84 -20.19
N ALA A 104 -7.50 36.71 -19.17
CA ALA A 104 -6.84 38.02 -19.16
C ALA A 104 -5.31 37.92 -19.26
N LYS A 105 -4.71 36.84 -18.73
CA LYS A 105 -3.27 36.52 -18.85
C LYS A 105 -2.89 35.87 -20.19
N GLY A 106 -3.85 35.59 -21.08
CA GLY A 106 -3.62 34.94 -22.36
C GLY A 106 -3.28 33.44 -22.27
N LEU A 107 -3.48 32.82 -21.10
CA LEU A 107 -3.17 31.41 -20.87
C LEU A 107 -4.27 30.48 -21.41
N ARG A 108 -5.51 30.96 -21.47
CA ARG A 108 -6.66 30.23 -22.04
C ARG A 108 -7.42 31.07 -23.07
N LYS A 109 -8.25 30.41 -23.87
CA LYS A 109 -9.12 31.01 -24.89
C LYS A 109 -10.58 30.69 -24.56
N THR A 110 -11.50 31.59 -24.88
CA THR A 110 -12.95 31.35 -24.71
C THR A 110 -13.52 30.38 -25.75
N ASP A 111 -12.96 30.39 -26.95
CA ASP A 111 -13.36 29.58 -28.10
C ASP A 111 -12.46 28.34 -28.31
N PHE A 112 -11.98 27.74 -27.21
CA PHE A 112 -11.19 26.52 -27.31
C PHE A 112 -12.04 25.34 -27.81
N GLU A 113 -11.62 24.76 -28.92
CA GLU A 113 -12.27 23.63 -29.56
C GLU A 113 -11.23 22.58 -29.97
N VAL A 114 -11.59 21.30 -29.81
CA VAL A 114 -10.77 20.16 -30.22
C VAL A 114 -11.53 19.40 -31.28
N THR A 115 -11.01 19.42 -32.51
CA THR A 115 -11.69 18.89 -33.70
C THR A 115 -11.22 17.49 -34.10
N GLU A 116 -10.13 17.00 -33.51
CA GLU A 116 -9.55 15.69 -33.81
C GLU A 116 -9.37 14.87 -32.52
N PRO A 117 -9.63 13.55 -32.56
CA PRO A 117 -9.38 12.69 -31.41
C PRO A 117 -7.88 12.53 -31.16
N TYR A 118 -7.49 12.34 -29.90
CA TYR A 118 -6.12 11.95 -29.56
C TYR A 118 -5.83 10.54 -30.10
N SER A 119 -4.85 10.42 -31.00
CA SER A 119 -4.60 9.19 -31.77
C SER A 119 -3.21 8.59 -31.58
N ALA A 120 -2.41 9.08 -30.63
CA ALA A 120 -1.07 8.55 -30.38
C ALA A 120 -1.11 7.37 -29.40
N ASP A 121 -0.28 6.36 -29.64
CA ASP A 121 -0.12 5.23 -28.73
C ASP A 121 0.43 5.70 -27.39
N VAL A 122 -0.28 5.35 -26.31
CA VAL A 122 0.14 5.69 -24.95
C VAL A 122 0.78 4.47 -24.31
N SER A 123 2.11 4.42 -24.35
CA SER A 123 2.90 3.42 -23.63
C SER A 123 3.74 4.12 -22.58
N GLU A 124 3.46 3.85 -21.32
CA GLU A 124 4.18 4.41 -20.18
C GLU A 124 4.64 3.29 -19.25
N GLY A 125 5.90 3.37 -18.83
CA GLY A 125 6.47 2.40 -17.89
C GLY A 125 5.90 2.57 -16.49
N LYS A 126 5.84 1.47 -15.73
CA LYS A 126 5.40 1.46 -14.32
C LYS A 126 6.49 1.90 -13.33
N ASN A 127 7.60 2.47 -13.81
CA ASN A 127 8.75 2.82 -12.98
C ASN A 127 8.72 4.26 -12.44
N ASN A 128 7.64 5.01 -12.69
CA ASN A 128 7.51 6.36 -12.18
C ASN A 128 7.37 6.34 -10.63
N PRO A 129 8.12 7.17 -9.88
CA PRO A 129 8.08 7.19 -8.41
C PRO A 129 6.67 7.41 -7.83
N ILE A 130 5.88 8.31 -8.43
CA ILE A 130 4.50 8.60 -7.98
C ILE A 130 3.62 7.37 -8.20
N TYR A 131 3.80 6.68 -9.33
CA TYR A 131 3.08 5.45 -9.62
C TYR A 131 3.41 4.35 -8.59
N ASN A 132 4.67 4.23 -8.17
CA ASN A 132 5.13 3.19 -7.25
C ASN A 132 4.87 3.46 -5.76
N ALA A 133 4.58 4.72 -5.37
CA ALA A 133 4.38 5.06 -3.96
C ALA A 133 3.26 4.23 -3.27
N HIS A 134 2.14 3.98 -3.96
CA HIS A 134 1.08 3.08 -3.52
C HIS A 134 0.68 2.10 -4.64
N SER A 135 0.74 0.82 -4.31
CA SER A 135 0.20 -0.25 -5.16
C SER A 135 -1.32 -0.27 -5.11
N TYR A 136 -1.95 -0.36 -6.26
CA TYR A 136 -3.40 -0.53 -6.38
C TYR A 136 -3.71 -1.25 -7.69
N HIS A 137 -4.76 -2.07 -7.69
CA HIS A 137 -5.15 -2.80 -8.90
C HIS A 137 -5.52 -1.83 -10.02
N THR A 138 -5.15 -2.19 -11.24
CA THR A 138 -5.49 -1.44 -12.47
C THR A 138 -5.09 0.05 -12.48
N LYS A 139 -4.15 0.46 -11.62
CA LYS A 139 -3.61 1.83 -11.60
C LYS A 139 -2.99 2.19 -12.95
N VAL A 140 -3.27 3.40 -13.44
CA VAL A 140 -2.73 3.93 -14.70
C VAL A 140 -1.69 5.02 -14.39
N PRO A 141 -0.49 5.02 -15.02
CA PRO A 141 0.48 6.09 -14.84
C PRO A 141 -0.06 7.47 -15.24
N HIS A 142 0.13 8.50 -14.41
CA HIS A 142 -0.34 9.87 -14.73
C HIS A 142 0.20 10.43 -16.06
N PRO A 143 1.43 10.13 -16.55
CA PRO A 143 1.89 10.67 -17.83
C PRO A 143 1.01 10.21 -19.00
N ALA A 144 0.43 9.00 -18.89
CA ALA A 144 -0.52 8.49 -19.87
C ALA A 144 -1.80 9.33 -19.90
N ILE A 145 -2.30 9.70 -18.72
CA ILE A 145 -3.53 10.50 -18.55
C ILE A 145 -3.28 11.96 -18.96
N MET A 146 -2.12 12.54 -18.63
CA MET A 146 -1.73 13.90 -19.00
C MET A 146 -1.86 14.14 -20.51
N ARG A 147 -1.53 13.14 -21.34
CA ARG A 147 -1.67 13.24 -22.80
C ARG A 147 -3.11 13.54 -23.22
N TYR A 148 -4.09 12.86 -22.64
CA TYR A 148 -5.50 13.12 -22.90
C TYR A 148 -5.93 14.48 -22.36
N ILE A 149 -5.51 14.84 -21.15
CA ILE A 149 -5.85 16.13 -20.52
C ILE A 149 -5.32 17.30 -21.37
N LEU A 150 -4.05 17.26 -21.75
CA LEU A 150 -3.39 18.31 -22.54
C LEU A 150 -4.00 18.45 -23.95
N HIS A 151 -4.51 17.36 -24.51
CA HIS A 151 -5.16 17.36 -25.82
C HIS A 151 -6.59 17.92 -25.77
N TYR A 152 -7.39 17.49 -24.79
CA TYR A 152 -8.83 17.80 -24.74
C TYR A 152 -9.20 19.04 -23.89
N THR A 153 -8.24 19.64 -23.19
CA THR A 153 -8.53 20.73 -22.24
C THR A 153 -7.49 21.84 -22.28
N GLN A 154 -7.77 22.97 -21.63
CA GLN A 154 -6.84 24.08 -21.43
C GLN A 154 -6.69 24.42 -19.92
N PRO A 155 -5.66 25.20 -19.54
CA PRO A 155 -5.44 25.55 -18.13
C PRO A 155 -6.68 26.12 -17.44
N GLY A 156 -6.93 25.65 -16.22
CA GLY A 156 -8.10 25.99 -15.40
C GLY A 156 -9.40 25.26 -15.75
N ASP A 157 -9.43 24.39 -16.77
CA ASP A 157 -10.58 23.51 -16.97
C ASP A 157 -10.74 22.50 -15.83
N ILE A 158 -11.97 22.07 -15.59
CA ILE A 158 -12.35 21.15 -14.51
C ILE A 158 -12.52 19.76 -15.08
N ILE A 159 -11.84 18.78 -14.49
CA ILE A 159 -11.84 17.38 -14.91
C ILE A 159 -12.56 16.56 -13.84
N PHE A 160 -13.57 15.82 -14.25
CA PHE A 160 -14.28 14.91 -13.35
C PHE A 160 -13.88 13.47 -13.61
N ASP A 161 -13.50 12.77 -12.54
CA ASP A 161 -13.25 11.34 -12.53
C ASP A 161 -14.05 10.69 -11.41
N GLY A 162 -15.18 10.07 -11.77
CA GLY A 162 -16.08 9.38 -10.83
C GLY A 162 -15.67 7.95 -10.48
N PHE A 163 -14.57 7.46 -11.04
CA PHE A 163 -13.99 6.13 -10.78
C PHE A 163 -12.48 6.26 -10.59
N CYS A 164 -12.09 7.19 -9.72
CA CYS A 164 -10.73 7.71 -9.73
C CYS A 164 -9.69 6.70 -9.24
N GLY A 165 -10.10 5.64 -8.51
CA GLY A 165 -9.19 4.69 -7.90
C GLY A 165 -8.19 5.43 -7.01
N THR A 166 -6.91 5.40 -7.37
CA THR A 166 -5.86 6.11 -6.64
C THR A 166 -5.74 7.60 -6.97
N GLY A 167 -6.66 8.18 -7.73
CA GLY A 167 -6.67 9.62 -8.05
C GLY A 167 -5.58 10.08 -9.02
N MET A 168 -5.09 9.20 -9.92
CA MET A 168 -4.04 9.56 -10.88
C MET A 168 -4.49 10.62 -11.90
N THR A 169 -5.81 10.75 -12.12
CA THR A 169 -6.37 11.83 -12.94
C THR A 169 -6.13 13.20 -12.31
N GLY A 170 -6.28 13.32 -10.99
CA GLY A 170 -5.96 14.56 -10.29
C GLY A 170 -4.46 14.90 -10.34
N VAL A 171 -3.61 13.88 -10.16
CA VAL A 171 -2.16 14.04 -10.30
C VAL A 171 -1.82 14.54 -11.70
N ALA A 172 -2.40 13.91 -12.73
CA ALA A 172 -2.18 14.31 -14.12
C ALA A 172 -2.69 15.74 -14.39
N ALA A 173 -3.84 16.13 -13.83
CA ALA A 173 -4.42 17.46 -13.99
C ALA A 173 -3.50 18.56 -13.42
N ASN A 174 -2.97 18.35 -12.21
CA ASN A 174 -2.02 19.26 -11.57
C ASN A 174 -0.69 19.30 -12.33
N MET A 175 -0.12 18.13 -12.68
CA MET A 175 1.17 18.03 -13.35
C MET A 175 1.21 18.60 -14.77
N CYS A 176 0.06 18.99 -15.34
CA CYS A 176 0.03 19.77 -16.58
C CYS A 176 0.66 21.16 -16.44
N GLU A 177 0.91 21.67 -15.23
CA GLU A 177 1.66 22.91 -15.01
C GLU A 177 3.19 22.73 -15.02
N ASP A 178 3.67 21.50 -14.82
CA ASP A 178 5.10 21.20 -14.81
C ASP A 178 5.62 21.17 -16.26
N VAL A 179 6.35 22.23 -16.62
CA VAL A 179 6.95 22.40 -17.94
C VAL A 179 7.87 21.23 -18.32
N ALA A 180 8.65 20.70 -17.37
CA ALA A 180 9.59 19.61 -17.64
C ALA A 180 8.85 18.30 -17.94
N GLN A 181 7.82 17.99 -17.15
CA GLN A 181 6.96 16.83 -17.38
C GLN A 181 6.22 16.94 -18.71
N VAL A 182 5.59 18.09 -19.00
CA VAL A 182 4.88 18.29 -20.27
C VAL A 182 5.82 18.17 -21.47
N ASN A 183 7.02 18.75 -21.39
CA ASN A 183 8.02 18.62 -22.44
C ASN A 183 8.46 17.17 -22.66
N SER A 184 8.55 16.36 -21.59
CA SER A 184 8.92 14.94 -21.71
C SER A 184 7.91 14.12 -22.51
N LEU A 185 6.63 14.53 -22.54
CA LEU A 185 5.57 13.86 -23.31
C LEU A 185 5.72 14.05 -24.82
N SER A 186 6.57 15.00 -25.27
CA SER A 186 6.84 15.30 -26.68
C SER A 186 5.56 15.63 -27.49
N MET A 187 4.61 16.33 -26.87
CA MET A 187 3.37 16.76 -27.51
C MET A 187 3.52 18.14 -28.16
N ASN A 188 2.94 18.30 -29.35
CA ASN A 188 2.93 19.58 -30.06
C ASN A 188 1.71 20.41 -29.68
N ASN A 189 1.86 21.74 -29.68
CA ASN A 189 0.77 22.72 -29.54
C ASN A 189 -0.08 22.59 -28.26
N VAL A 190 0.46 22.02 -27.19
CA VAL A 190 -0.24 21.91 -25.89
C VAL A 190 -0.06 23.18 -25.06
N LYS A 191 -1.08 23.50 -24.25
CA LYS A 191 -1.01 24.59 -23.28
C LYS A 191 -0.62 24.06 -21.90
N VAL A 192 0.56 24.46 -21.43
CA VAL A 192 1.05 24.19 -20.08
C VAL A 192 0.24 25.00 -19.06
N GLY A 193 -0.15 24.36 -17.97
CA GLY A 193 -0.87 24.95 -16.84
C GLY A 193 -1.74 23.92 -16.14
N ALA A 194 -2.01 24.12 -14.85
CA ALA A 194 -2.82 23.19 -14.07
C ALA A 194 -4.26 23.13 -14.58
N ARG A 195 -4.88 21.96 -14.43
CA ARG A 195 -6.33 21.78 -14.52
C ARG A 195 -6.84 21.41 -13.13
N HIS A 196 -8.07 21.81 -12.85
CA HIS A 196 -8.74 21.41 -11.61
C HIS A 196 -9.30 20.00 -11.78
N SER A 197 -9.40 19.26 -10.67
CA SER A 197 -9.95 17.90 -10.71
C SER A 197 -10.90 17.64 -9.57
N ILE A 198 -11.94 16.87 -9.88
CA ILE A 198 -12.87 16.30 -8.91
C ILE A 198 -12.73 14.79 -9.06
N CYS A 199 -12.11 14.16 -8.06
CA CYS A 199 -11.89 12.72 -8.02
C CYS A 199 -12.86 12.09 -7.01
N SER A 200 -13.62 11.09 -7.43
CA SER A 200 -14.54 10.34 -6.58
C SER A 200 -14.39 8.85 -6.81
N ASP A 201 -14.52 8.08 -5.74
CA ASP A 201 -14.57 6.62 -5.77
C ASP A 201 -15.48 6.15 -4.63
N ILE A 202 -16.14 5.00 -4.83
CA ILE A 202 -17.00 4.39 -3.80
C ILE A 202 -16.18 3.63 -2.75
N SER A 203 -14.94 3.27 -3.08
CA SER A 203 -14.03 2.56 -2.19
C SER A 203 -13.33 3.53 -1.23
N PRO A 204 -13.53 3.41 0.10
CA PRO A 204 -12.90 4.31 1.06
C PRO A 204 -11.37 4.30 1.00
N ILE A 205 -10.76 3.14 0.72
CA ILE A 205 -9.31 3.04 0.57
C ILE A 205 -8.82 3.73 -0.71
N ALA A 206 -9.60 3.65 -1.79
CA ALA A 206 -9.27 4.32 -3.05
C ALA A 206 -9.31 5.84 -2.87
N SER A 207 -10.41 6.37 -2.34
CA SER A 207 -10.58 7.80 -2.11
C SER A 207 -9.54 8.35 -1.13
N LEU A 208 -9.17 7.58 -0.10
CA LEU A 208 -8.10 7.95 0.84
C LEU A 208 -6.73 8.01 0.15
N ILE A 209 -6.39 7.02 -0.67
CA ILE A 209 -5.13 7.04 -1.46
C ILE A 209 -5.14 8.24 -2.43
N ALA A 210 -6.27 8.49 -3.10
CA ALA A 210 -6.42 9.63 -4.00
C ALA A 210 -6.20 10.96 -3.28
N ALA A 211 -6.77 11.13 -2.08
CA ALA A 211 -6.54 12.32 -1.26
C ALA A 211 -5.06 12.48 -0.90
N ASN A 212 -4.37 11.42 -0.46
CA ASN A 212 -2.95 11.49 -0.12
C ASN A 212 -2.05 11.87 -1.32
N TYR A 213 -2.44 11.50 -2.55
CA TYR A 213 -1.70 11.91 -3.74
C TYR A 213 -1.92 13.35 -4.18
N ASN A 214 -3.09 13.92 -3.87
CA ASN A 214 -3.55 15.19 -4.46
C ASN A 214 -3.63 16.35 -3.47
N LEU A 215 -3.69 16.06 -2.16
CA LEU A 215 -3.66 17.10 -1.14
C LEU A 215 -2.24 17.60 -0.92
N SER A 216 -2.12 18.90 -0.64
CA SER A 216 -0.84 19.48 -0.24
C SER A 216 -0.41 18.96 1.13
N PHE A 217 0.89 18.74 1.29
CA PHE A 217 1.50 18.39 2.56
C PHE A 217 2.85 19.08 2.69
N TYR A 218 3.38 19.12 3.91
CA TYR A 218 4.69 19.72 4.20
C TYR A 218 5.76 18.64 4.14
N PRO A 219 6.69 18.68 3.16
CA PRO A 219 7.69 17.61 2.99
C PRO A 219 8.57 17.38 4.23
N SER A 220 8.93 18.45 4.94
CA SER A 220 9.74 18.36 6.16
C SER A 220 9.01 17.68 7.33
N VAL A 221 7.71 17.96 7.48
CA VAL A 221 6.87 17.30 8.50
C VAL A 221 6.71 15.83 8.14
N PHE A 222 6.40 15.53 6.88
CA PHE A 222 6.29 14.16 6.40
C PHE A 222 7.58 13.37 6.62
N GLU A 223 8.74 13.92 6.24
CA GLU A 223 10.04 13.27 6.41
C GLU A 223 10.35 13.01 7.89
N ARG A 224 10.09 13.99 8.76
CA ARG A 224 10.28 13.82 10.21
C ARG A 224 9.42 12.68 10.74
N GLU A 225 8.12 12.67 10.45
CA GLU A 225 7.22 11.63 10.96
C GLU A 225 7.50 10.26 10.35
N ALA A 226 7.85 10.20 9.07
CA ALA A 226 8.27 8.96 8.44
C ALA A 226 9.51 8.38 9.13
N ASN A 227 10.53 9.20 9.40
CA ASN A 227 11.72 8.76 10.13
C ASN A 227 11.41 8.36 11.59
N ASN A 228 10.54 9.11 12.28
CA ASN A 228 10.10 8.76 13.64
C ASN A 228 9.44 7.37 13.67
N ILE A 229 8.57 7.07 12.71
CA ILE A 229 7.92 5.76 12.58
C ILE A 229 8.96 4.68 12.28
N LEU A 230 9.87 4.92 11.33
CA LEU A 230 10.94 3.98 10.99
C LEU A 230 11.83 3.68 12.21
N ASP A 231 12.21 4.69 12.98
CA ASP A 231 13.02 4.53 14.19
C ASP A 231 12.28 3.72 15.27
N LYS A 232 10.97 3.97 15.46
CA LYS A 232 10.13 3.19 16.38
C LYS A 232 10.08 1.71 15.95
N VAL A 233 9.81 1.45 14.68
CA VAL A 233 9.74 0.10 14.10
C VAL A 233 11.09 -0.61 14.19
N GLU A 234 12.19 0.06 13.84
CA GLU A 234 13.54 -0.51 13.91
C GLU A 234 13.95 -0.82 15.36
N LYS A 235 13.61 0.06 16.30
CA LYS A 235 13.87 -0.16 17.73
C LYS A 235 13.10 -1.37 18.26
N GLU A 236 11.85 -1.55 17.83
CA GLU A 236 10.97 -2.62 18.32
C GLU A 236 11.26 -3.97 17.65
N PHE A 237 11.42 -3.96 16.32
CA PHE A 237 11.46 -5.18 15.50
C PHE A 237 12.80 -5.43 14.78
N GLY A 238 13.74 -4.48 14.81
CA GLY A 238 15.02 -4.60 14.08
C GLY A 238 15.83 -5.84 14.46
N TRP A 239 15.80 -6.24 15.74
CA TRP A 239 16.47 -7.45 16.24
C TRP A 239 16.05 -8.75 15.52
N MET A 240 14.83 -8.79 14.98
CA MET A 240 14.28 -9.93 14.23
C MET A 240 14.98 -10.11 12.88
N TYR A 241 15.51 -9.03 12.31
CA TYR A 241 16.16 -8.99 11.00
C TYR A 241 17.69 -8.99 11.10
N GLU A 242 18.26 -9.35 12.25
CA GLU A 242 19.71 -9.43 12.42
C GLU A 242 20.21 -10.88 12.35
N THR A 243 21.41 -11.12 11.83
CA THR A 243 22.13 -12.39 11.97
C THR A 243 23.63 -12.15 12.15
N PHE A 244 24.39 -13.20 12.45
CA PHE A 244 25.84 -13.14 12.65
C PHE A 244 26.57 -14.03 11.65
N ILE A 245 27.64 -13.48 11.07
CA ILE A 245 28.64 -14.21 10.27
C ILE A 245 30.00 -13.97 10.92
N SER A 246 30.64 -15.03 11.41
CA SER A 246 31.93 -14.94 12.11
C SER A 246 31.95 -13.88 13.22
N SER A 247 30.89 -13.84 14.04
CA SER A 247 30.65 -12.89 15.14
C SER A 247 30.42 -11.42 14.73
N GLN A 248 30.43 -11.10 13.43
CA GLN A 248 30.01 -9.79 12.94
C GLN A 248 28.51 -9.79 12.65
N LYS A 249 27.81 -8.74 13.08
CA LYS A 249 26.37 -8.54 12.89
C LYS A 249 26.06 -8.04 11.47
N PHE A 250 25.01 -8.59 10.86
CA PHE A 250 24.47 -8.18 9.56
C PHE A 250 22.95 -8.12 9.59
N THR A 251 22.38 -7.31 8.70
CA THR A 251 20.92 -7.23 8.48
C THR A 251 20.52 -8.26 7.43
N ILE A 252 19.47 -9.02 7.68
CA ILE A 252 18.87 -10.00 6.80
C ILE A 252 18.05 -9.26 5.74
N ASN A 253 18.35 -9.49 4.46
CA ASN A 253 17.56 -8.99 3.34
C ASN A 253 16.46 -9.98 2.97
N ASN A 254 16.78 -11.27 2.95
CA ASN A 254 15.83 -12.35 2.72
C ASN A 254 16.36 -13.70 3.26
N VAL A 255 15.44 -14.64 3.46
CA VAL A 255 15.71 -16.01 3.88
C VAL A 255 15.08 -16.96 2.88
N VAL A 256 15.86 -17.91 2.39
CA VAL A 256 15.39 -19.03 1.58
C VAL A 256 14.90 -20.14 2.50
N TRP A 257 13.65 -20.55 2.31
CA TRP A 257 13.02 -21.63 3.04
C TRP A 257 12.82 -22.85 2.13
N SER A 258 12.93 -24.04 2.69
CA SER A 258 12.69 -25.28 1.97
C SER A 258 11.72 -26.20 2.70
N ASP A 259 10.83 -26.82 1.94
CA ASP A 259 9.93 -27.86 2.42
C ASP A 259 10.73 -29.10 2.83
N VAL A 260 10.32 -29.71 3.93
CA VAL A 260 10.83 -30.99 4.39
C VAL A 260 9.85 -32.10 4.01
N PHE A 261 10.40 -33.15 3.45
CA PHE A 261 9.68 -34.34 3.01
C PHE A 261 10.18 -35.57 3.75
N LEU A 262 9.49 -36.69 3.52
CA LEU A 262 9.88 -38.02 3.96
C LEU A 262 10.17 -38.89 2.73
N CYS A 263 11.24 -39.67 2.84
CA CYS A 263 11.54 -40.71 1.87
C CYS A 263 10.41 -41.75 1.85
N PRO A 264 9.81 -42.07 0.68
CA PRO A 264 8.70 -43.00 0.60
C PRO A 264 9.08 -44.45 0.99
N ASN A 265 10.38 -44.76 1.03
CA ASN A 265 10.87 -46.11 1.34
C ASN A 265 11.30 -46.27 2.80
N CYS A 266 12.08 -45.33 3.35
CA CYS A 266 12.69 -45.48 4.68
C CYS A 266 12.26 -44.41 5.70
N GLY A 267 11.38 -43.48 5.31
CA GLY A 267 10.89 -42.40 6.18
C GLY A 267 11.94 -41.35 6.56
N GLU A 268 13.12 -41.36 5.93
CA GLU A 268 14.15 -40.35 6.19
C GLU A 268 13.66 -38.94 5.84
N GLU A 269 14.00 -37.96 6.68
CA GLU A 269 13.73 -36.56 6.41
C GLU A 269 14.60 -36.03 5.27
N ILE A 270 13.95 -35.38 4.32
CA ILE A 270 14.56 -34.85 3.11
C ILE A 270 14.18 -33.38 3.04
N CYS A 271 15.08 -32.51 3.48
CA CYS A 271 15.02 -31.09 3.13
C CYS A 271 15.28 -30.96 1.62
N LEU A 272 14.34 -30.37 0.87
CA LEU A 272 14.44 -30.32 -0.59
C LEU A 272 15.70 -29.57 -1.04
N TRP A 273 16.04 -28.46 -0.37
CA TRP A 273 17.24 -27.68 -0.63
C TRP A 273 18.50 -28.55 -0.57
N ASP A 274 18.71 -29.23 0.56
CA ASP A 274 19.91 -30.03 0.79
C ASP A 274 20.09 -31.14 -0.26
N TYR A 275 18.99 -31.73 -0.74
CA TYR A 275 19.03 -32.91 -1.60
C TYR A 275 18.98 -32.59 -3.09
N PHE A 276 18.28 -31.54 -3.49
CA PHE A 276 17.97 -31.25 -4.89
C PHE A 276 18.61 -29.96 -5.39
N VAL A 277 19.06 -29.06 -4.53
CA VAL A 277 19.65 -27.78 -4.95
C VAL A 277 21.17 -27.86 -4.85
N ASN A 278 21.86 -27.43 -5.91
CA ASN A 278 23.30 -27.20 -5.90
C ASN A 278 23.56 -25.72 -6.18
N PRO A 279 23.78 -24.90 -5.14
CA PRO A 279 23.96 -23.46 -5.29
C PRO A 279 25.22 -23.11 -6.10
N LEU A 280 26.28 -23.92 -6.00
CA LEU A 280 27.55 -23.69 -6.71
C LEU A 280 27.42 -23.88 -8.22
N LYS A 281 26.45 -24.69 -8.65
CA LYS A 281 26.17 -24.97 -10.07
C LYS A 281 24.89 -24.31 -10.57
N GLU A 282 24.19 -23.59 -9.70
CA GLU A 282 22.86 -23.02 -9.97
C GLU A 282 21.88 -24.07 -10.54
N GLU A 283 21.98 -25.30 -10.03
CA GLU A 283 21.27 -26.45 -10.57
C GLU A 283 20.24 -26.95 -9.56
N VAL A 284 19.02 -27.24 -10.03
CA VAL A 284 18.01 -27.96 -9.25
C VAL A 284 17.70 -29.30 -9.91
N LEU A 285 18.11 -30.38 -9.27
CA LEU A 285 17.93 -31.73 -9.76
C LEU A 285 16.45 -32.14 -9.79
N ASP A 286 16.06 -33.00 -10.72
CA ASP A 286 14.72 -33.61 -10.75
C ASP A 286 14.63 -34.89 -9.90
N SER A 287 15.75 -35.61 -9.78
CA SER A 287 15.86 -36.82 -8.99
C SER A 287 17.24 -36.95 -8.37
N THR A 288 17.32 -37.61 -7.22
CA THR A 288 18.56 -37.86 -6.49
C THR A 288 18.45 -39.17 -5.72
N LYS A 289 19.47 -39.53 -4.93
CA LYS A 289 19.48 -40.72 -4.09
C LYS A 289 19.21 -40.33 -2.64
N CYS A 290 18.32 -41.07 -1.96
CA CYS A 290 18.15 -40.93 -0.52
C CYS A 290 19.48 -41.27 0.18
N ARG A 291 19.99 -40.37 1.03
CA ARG A 291 21.30 -40.54 1.70
C ARG A 291 21.31 -41.71 2.69
N LYS A 292 20.14 -42.19 3.14
CA LYS A 292 19.99 -43.30 4.09
C LYS A 292 19.81 -44.67 3.45
N CYS A 293 18.87 -44.80 2.51
CA CYS A 293 18.54 -46.12 1.92
C CYS A 293 18.98 -46.28 0.45
N GLY A 294 19.51 -45.24 -0.18
CA GLY A 294 20.01 -45.31 -1.57
C GLY A 294 18.93 -45.45 -2.65
N VAL A 295 17.64 -45.44 -2.30
CA VAL A 295 16.56 -45.43 -3.31
C VAL A 295 16.59 -44.13 -4.10
N THR A 296 16.24 -44.19 -5.39
CA THR A 296 16.04 -42.97 -6.19
C THR A 296 14.76 -42.27 -5.73
N ILE A 297 14.89 -41.01 -5.38
CA ILE A 297 13.81 -40.11 -4.98
C ILE A 297 13.70 -38.96 -5.99
N SER A 298 12.49 -38.44 -6.20
CA SER A 298 12.21 -37.30 -7.08
C SER A 298 11.20 -36.38 -6.41
N LYS A 299 11.15 -35.11 -6.82
CA LYS A 299 10.20 -34.14 -6.24
C LYS A 299 8.72 -34.59 -6.31
N LYS A 300 8.40 -35.48 -7.26
CA LYS A 300 7.04 -36.02 -7.48
C LYS A 300 6.67 -37.20 -6.57
N ASN A 301 7.65 -37.91 -6.00
CA ASN A 301 7.42 -39.12 -5.22
C ASN A 301 7.70 -38.98 -3.72
N LEU A 302 8.13 -37.80 -3.29
CA LEU A 302 8.34 -37.47 -1.90
C LEU A 302 7.01 -37.31 -1.16
N ILE A 303 6.99 -37.74 0.10
CA ILE A 303 5.82 -37.59 0.98
C ILE A 303 6.02 -36.31 1.78
N LYS A 304 5.07 -35.38 1.77
CA LYS A 304 5.15 -34.16 2.57
C LYS A 304 5.24 -34.50 4.06
N LYS A 305 6.20 -33.93 4.78
CA LYS A 305 6.24 -34.01 6.24
C LYS A 305 5.34 -32.93 6.79
N PHE A 306 4.33 -33.31 7.55
CA PHE A 306 3.49 -32.39 8.28
C PHE A 306 3.83 -32.47 9.77
N HIS A 307 3.70 -31.35 10.46
CA HIS A 307 3.66 -31.30 11.92
C HIS A 307 2.42 -30.54 12.36
N THR A 308 2.02 -30.75 13.62
CA THR A 308 0.88 -30.05 14.22
C THR A 308 1.41 -28.94 15.11
N VAL A 309 0.95 -27.71 14.89
CA VAL A 309 1.21 -26.55 15.74
C VAL A 309 -0.09 -26.01 16.31
N TYR A 310 -0.04 -25.45 17.50
CA TYR A 310 -1.17 -24.68 18.03
C TYR A 310 -1.09 -23.26 17.49
N ASP A 311 -2.07 -22.85 16.70
CA ASP A 311 -2.15 -21.51 16.14
C ASP A 311 -2.87 -20.60 17.14
N LYS A 312 -2.13 -19.68 17.75
CA LYS A 312 -2.66 -18.76 18.76
C LYS A 312 -3.74 -17.84 18.20
N VAL A 313 -3.68 -17.52 16.90
CA VAL A 313 -4.62 -16.60 16.24
C VAL A 313 -5.94 -17.30 15.93
N LEU A 314 -5.89 -18.58 15.55
CA LEU A 314 -7.07 -19.40 15.28
C LEU A 314 -7.63 -20.09 16.54
N GLU A 315 -6.85 -20.10 17.63
CA GLU A 315 -7.11 -20.86 18.86
C GLU A 315 -7.38 -22.35 18.57
N ASP A 316 -6.67 -22.92 17.60
CA ASP A 316 -6.90 -24.27 17.09
C ASP A 316 -5.57 -24.97 16.76
N SER A 317 -5.58 -26.30 16.77
CA SER A 317 -4.43 -27.10 16.35
C SER A 317 -4.46 -27.29 14.85
N ILE A 318 -3.38 -26.88 14.19
CA ILE A 318 -3.27 -26.83 12.74
C ILE A 318 -2.15 -27.73 12.23
N SER A 319 -2.41 -28.51 11.18
CA SER A 319 -1.40 -29.27 10.45
C SER A 319 -0.77 -28.43 9.33
N ILE A 320 0.53 -28.19 9.43
CA ILE A 320 1.30 -27.42 8.45
C ILE A 320 2.47 -28.24 7.90
N ILE A 321 2.87 -27.93 6.67
CA ILE A 321 4.05 -28.53 6.06
C ILE A 321 5.28 -28.06 6.83
N GLU A 322 6.15 -29.00 7.19
CA GLU A 322 7.43 -28.68 7.81
C GLU A 322 8.31 -27.92 6.82
N THR A 323 8.83 -26.76 7.23
CA THR A 323 9.81 -26.00 6.45
C THR A 323 11.03 -25.66 7.29
N ARG A 324 12.19 -25.53 6.65
CA ARG A 324 13.44 -25.11 7.29
C ARG A 324 14.06 -23.90 6.59
N PRO A 325 14.64 -22.94 7.31
CA PRO A 325 15.51 -21.94 6.71
C PRO A 325 16.78 -22.64 6.21
N CYS A 326 17.25 -22.28 5.01
CA CYS A 326 18.40 -22.92 4.39
C CYS A 326 19.53 -21.92 4.13
N GLN A 327 19.22 -20.82 3.47
CA GLN A 327 20.21 -19.80 3.11
C GLN A 327 19.70 -18.41 3.46
N ILE A 328 20.57 -17.58 4.01
CA ILE A 328 20.27 -16.21 4.44
C ILE A 328 21.12 -15.25 3.63
N TYR A 329 20.47 -14.29 2.98
CA TYR A 329 21.12 -13.21 2.24
C TYR A 329 21.07 -11.94 3.09
N CYS A 330 22.23 -11.32 3.25
CA CYS A 330 22.43 -10.22 4.19
C CYS A 330 22.97 -8.97 3.49
N SER A 331 22.92 -7.85 4.21
CA SER A 331 23.53 -6.58 3.81
C SER A 331 25.01 -6.73 3.44
N GLY A 332 25.46 -5.92 2.48
CA GLY A 332 26.82 -6.03 1.94
C GLY A 332 27.08 -7.26 1.06
N ASN A 333 26.02 -7.81 0.43
CA ASN A 333 26.07 -9.00 -0.42
C ASN A 333 26.72 -10.21 0.27
N LYS A 334 26.46 -10.37 1.57
CA LYS A 334 26.92 -11.52 2.34
C LYS A 334 25.87 -12.61 2.37
N THR A 335 26.32 -13.86 2.43
CA THR A 335 25.44 -15.03 2.49
C THR A 335 25.96 -16.03 3.51
N LYS A 336 25.06 -16.70 4.23
CA LYS A 336 25.37 -17.83 5.12
C LYS A 336 24.32 -18.92 4.99
N GLU A 337 24.71 -20.15 5.34
CA GLU A 337 23.73 -21.19 5.65
C GLU A 337 23.07 -20.84 7.00
N ALA A 338 21.76 -21.09 7.11
CA ALA A 338 21.04 -20.87 8.36
C ALA A 338 21.57 -21.83 9.44
N ASP A 339 21.85 -21.30 10.63
CA ASP A 339 22.37 -22.08 11.75
C ASP A 339 21.40 -22.19 12.92
N GLN A 340 21.87 -22.75 14.04
CA GLN A 340 21.06 -22.92 15.24
C GLN A 340 20.65 -21.56 15.85
N LEU A 341 21.52 -20.54 15.81
CA LEU A 341 21.18 -19.22 16.34
C LEU A 341 20.05 -18.57 15.54
N ASP A 342 20.05 -18.76 14.21
CA ASP A 342 18.97 -18.30 13.35
C ASP A 342 17.66 -19.03 13.64
N THR A 343 17.73 -20.35 13.89
CA THR A 343 16.57 -21.19 14.22
C THR A 343 15.98 -20.83 15.59
N ASP A 344 16.83 -20.62 16.59
CA ASP A 344 16.42 -20.21 17.95
C ASP A 344 15.78 -18.82 17.91
N LYS A 345 16.30 -17.90 17.08
CA LYS A 345 15.71 -16.58 16.87
C LYS A 345 14.32 -16.66 16.25
N LEU A 346 14.12 -17.51 15.25
CA LEU A 346 12.80 -17.72 14.65
C LEU A 346 11.77 -18.21 15.67
N GLN A 347 12.19 -19.12 16.55
CA GLN A 347 11.34 -19.58 17.65
C GLN A 347 11.03 -18.43 18.63
N GLN A 348 12.03 -17.63 18.99
CA GLN A 348 11.83 -16.45 19.84
C GLN A 348 10.82 -15.47 19.23
N ILE A 349 10.89 -15.23 17.90
CA ILE A 349 9.94 -14.38 17.19
C ILE A 349 8.53 -14.96 17.33
N GLU A 350 8.32 -16.22 16.98
CA GLU A 350 7.01 -16.88 17.07
C GLU A 350 6.41 -16.84 18.49
N ASP A 351 7.26 -16.93 19.50
CA ASP A 351 6.83 -16.89 20.90
C ASP A 351 6.49 -15.47 21.39
N SER A 352 7.12 -14.45 20.80
CA SER A 352 7.07 -13.05 21.26
C SER A 352 6.05 -12.19 20.51
N LEU A 353 5.59 -12.60 19.33
CA LEU A 353 4.55 -11.87 18.59
C LEU A 353 3.18 -12.10 19.24
N ASP A 354 2.63 -11.05 19.83
CA ASP A 354 1.30 -11.00 20.43
C ASP A 354 0.53 -9.81 19.84
N PHE A 355 -0.05 -10.01 18.65
CA PHE A 355 -0.90 -8.99 18.05
C PHE A 355 -2.37 -9.43 18.15
N SER A 356 -3.24 -8.46 18.41
CA SER A 356 -4.68 -8.64 18.29
C SER A 356 -5.06 -8.63 16.82
N TYR A 357 -5.37 -9.79 16.26
CA TYR A 357 -5.80 -9.91 14.87
C TYR A 357 -7.30 -10.11 14.81
N HIS A 358 -8.01 -9.29 14.01
CA HIS A 358 -9.33 -9.68 13.56
C HIS A 358 -9.17 -10.68 12.43
N THR A 359 -9.78 -11.85 12.57
CA THR A 359 -9.65 -12.89 11.55
C THR A 359 -11.01 -13.34 11.03
N GLU A 360 -11.21 -13.20 9.72
CA GLU A 360 -12.39 -13.71 9.02
C GLU A 360 -12.04 -14.78 8.00
N ARG A 361 -12.88 -15.80 7.87
CA ARG A 361 -12.68 -16.86 6.87
C ARG A 361 -12.97 -16.28 5.49
N LEU A 362 -12.01 -16.40 4.58
CA LEU A 362 -12.21 -16.00 3.17
C LEU A 362 -13.46 -16.64 2.57
N PRO A 363 -14.20 -15.96 1.67
CA PRO A 363 -15.38 -16.52 1.02
C PRO A 363 -15.03 -17.74 0.16
N GLU A 364 -16.00 -18.64 -0.05
CA GLU A 364 -15.82 -19.79 -0.94
C GLU A 364 -15.57 -19.34 -2.38
N GLY A 365 -14.57 -19.95 -3.01
CA GLY A 365 -14.20 -19.67 -4.39
C GLY A 365 -12.91 -20.40 -4.77
N ASP A 366 -12.76 -20.67 -6.07
CA ASP A 366 -11.66 -21.47 -6.59
C ASP A 366 -10.29 -20.86 -6.27
N GLU A 367 -10.13 -19.55 -6.47
CA GLU A 367 -8.89 -18.84 -6.12
C GLU A 367 -8.89 -18.33 -4.68
N SER A 368 -10.03 -17.88 -4.14
CA SER A 368 -10.11 -17.29 -2.78
C SER A 368 -9.77 -18.29 -1.67
N ARG A 369 -9.98 -19.60 -1.89
CA ARG A 369 -9.63 -20.67 -0.92
C ARG A 369 -8.64 -21.70 -1.48
N ARG A 370 -7.90 -21.38 -2.54
CA ARG A 370 -6.95 -22.31 -3.17
C ARG A 370 -5.91 -22.88 -2.20
N ASN A 371 -5.52 -22.08 -1.20
CA ASN A 371 -4.50 -22.44 -0.21
C ASN A 371 -4.98 -23.49 0.80
N ASP A 372 -6.30 -23.69 0.94
CA ASP A 372 -6.87 -24.71 1.83
C ASP A 372 -6.40 -26.13 1.47
N LYS A 373 -6.02 -26.37 0.19
CA LYS A 373 -5.57 -27.68 -0.30
C LYS A 373 -4.11 -28.02 0.05
N VAL A 374 -3.27 -27.01 0.31
CA VAL A 374 -1.81 -27.18 0.49
C VAL A 374 -1.43 -27.05 1.95
N ASN A 375 -2.08 -26.12 2.66
CA ASN A 375 -1.98 -25.93 4.09
C ASN A 375 -3.35 -26.19 4.68
N ALA A 376 -3.71 -27.46 4.88
CA ALA A 376 -5.03 -27.88 5.37
C ALA A 376 -5.48 -27.17 6.66
N ALA A 377 -4.59 -26.42 7.30
CA ALA A 377 -4.85 -25.82 8.58
C ALA A 377 -4.38 -24.36 8.77
N ARG A 378 -3.67 -23.73 7.81
CA ARG A 378 -3.81 -22.26 7.68
C ARG A 378 -5.13 -22.02 6.96
N LYS A 379 -6.23 -22.24 7.69
CA LYS A 379 -7.59 -21.85 7.32
C LYS A 379 -7.46 -20.39 6.92
N SER A 380 -7.50 -20.12 5.62
CA SER A 380 -7.12 -18.83 5.06
C SER A 380 -8.03 -17.73 5.60
N LYS A 381 -7.55 -17.06 6.64
CA LYS A 381 -8.06 -15.81 7.15
C LYS A 381 -7.02 -14.77 6.80
N VAL A 382 -7.43 -13.75 6.05
CA VAL A 382 -6.54 -12.67 5.65
C VAL A 382 -6.25 -11.86 6.90
N ASP A 383 -4.97 -11.77 7.22
CA ASP A 383 -4.40 -10.57 7.80
C ASP A 383 -3.77 -9.82 6.61
N ASP A 384 -4.12 -8.55 6.43
CA ASP A 384 -3.64 -7.71 5.33
C ASP A 384 -2.10 -7.66 5.28
N ASN A 385 -1.43 -7.95 6.41
CA ASN A 385 0.02 -8.06 6.50
C ASN A 385 0.57 -9.47 6.18
N THR A 386 -0.18 -10.53 6.46
CA THR A 386 0.29 -11.92 6.28
C THR A 386 0.29 -12.35 4.80
N ALA A 387 -0.59 -11.76 3.97
CA ALA A 387 -0.59 -12.00 2.52
C ALA A 387 0.72 -11.51 1.85
N ARG A 388 1.37 -10.47 2.40
CA ARG A 388 2.69 -10.01 1.93
C ARG A 388 3.82 -10.96 2.30
N MET A 389 3.79 -11.57 3.49
CA MET A 389 4.84 -12.52 3.90
C MET A 389 4.78 -13.86 3.15
N GLN A 390 3.59 -14.34 2.75
CA GLN A 390 3.50 -15.54 1.91
C GLN A 390 3.88 -15.28 0.45
N SER A 391 3.75 -14.05 -0.03
CA SER A 391 4.14 -13.68 -1.41
C SER A 391 5.66 -13.68 -1.62
N ILE A 392 6.46 -13.54 -0.55
CA ILE A 392 7.93 -13.70 -0.62
C ILE A 392 8.34 -15.17 -0.80
N LYS A 393 7.48 -16.14 -0.45
CA LYS A 393 7.70 -17.58 -0.72
C LYS A 393 7.42 -18.00 -2.17
N GLN A 394 7.02 -17.08 -3.06
CA GLN A 394 6.65 -17.38 -4.45
C GLN A 394 7.37 -16.54 -5.51
N LEU A 395 8.51 -15.94 -5.18
CA LEU A 395 9.48 -15.55 -6.20
C LEU A 395 10.44 -16.73 -6.38
N GLY A 396 10.12 -17.57 -7.36
CA GLY A 396 11.01 -18.61 -7.83
C GLY A 396 12.29 -18.02 -8.40
N VAL A 397 13.38 -18.75 -8.14
CA VAL A 397 14.67 -18.79 -8.87
C VAL A 397 15.24 -17.44 -9.34
#